data_AF-A0A5M6CK20-F1
#
_entry.id   AF-A0A5M6CK20-F1
#
_cell.length_a   1.000
_cell.length_b   1.000
_cell.length_c   1.000
_cell.angle_alpha   90.00
_cell.angle_beta   90.00
_cell.angle_gamma   90.00
#
_symmetry.space_group_name_H-M   'P 1'
#
loop_
_entity.id
_entity.type
_entity.pdbx_description
1 polymer ?
#
loop_
_entity_poly.entity_id
_entity_poly.type
_entity_poly.pdbx_seq_one_letter_code
_entity_poly.pdbx_strand_id
1 'polypeptide(L)'
;MRKKLWCAAVIGGIVALSLAGCKKRNTAEPGETPATAKLMSGGGTAANDGPTVLGNKLINPYTVANMEQGKRSLAAKGIHPQQTFTVKETHLYVKFKPANEDEYNELMSDNSLDLVDFPLDYDIQVVGNGYREPGLDESTPTPQYATLPSGFRFNENINFEILDRLYLPELDPELEDDYTYIQQLLYETYGMNAPNDRFTRFKRVDDQLMDSGGGGSDGFVQVFDTRLNRMVPLKGADILTLNGMAFYHGTTDNNGEYWLDNWYSGNAIVLVKMRKNDFTIRKNFFDNAYVARQANGTYCDIDIQSGMERMFATMFRAAYRYNYGDVGGLQRPTRPVFKQILVGADAIATGGSGINNIAWPKLKVWRYHNNGSECGTDEIFSTTIHELAHTAHVKTMDLGSIDYVYLTDQIRESWCVAVEWFVTGMEYKENGLVATSPGAFDGYGERKYDPSNPPQYPNRFAYQYWNANLGNDYTSLFINLIDDFNENGVWFPNVALFGQVNDQVSGYTLQSIESSILKFVARTHPSGGPYPNSLSELLKINKPNGVTDAQIDLLLSSY
;
A
#
# COMPACT_ATOMS: atom_id res chain seq x y z
N MET A 1 -38.83 35.03 15.01
CA MET A 1 -39.64 35.43 13.83
C MET A 1 -38.74 36.21 12.87
N ARG A 2 -38.88 35.96 11.55
CA ARG A 2 -38.05 36.41 10.38
C ARG A 2 -36.76 35.56 10.19
N LYS A 3 -36.66 34.55 9.30
CA LYS A 3 -36.95 34.43 7.84
C LYS A 3 -36.30 35.59 7.06
N LYS A 4 -35.56 35.45 5.96
CA LYS A 4 -35.16 34.38 5.02
C LYS A 4 -34.32 35.10 3.92
N LEU A 5 -33.64 34.34 3.04
CA LEU A 5 -33.07 34.73 1.72
C LEU A 5 -31.72 35.51 1.77
N TRP A 6 -30.64 35.11 1.07
CA TRP A 6 -30.53 34.46 -0.25
C TRP A 6 -29.45 33.36 -0.32
N CYS A 7 -29.87 32.18 -0.76
CA CYS A 7 -29.07 31.24 -1.57
C CYS A 7 -29.21 31.66 -3.03
N ALA A 8 -28.10 31.83 -3.76
CA ALA A 8 -27.99 31.62 -5.22
C ALA A 8 -26.61 32.09 -5.73
N ALA A 9 -25.60 31.20 -5.75
CA ALA A 9 -24.46 31.25 -6.68
C ALA A 9 -23.50 30.04 -6.50
N VAL A 10 -24.01 28.80 -6.40
CA VAL A 10 -23.15 27.59 -6.44
C VAL A 10 -23.61 26.60 -7.54
N ILE A 11 -24.64 26.92 -8.30
CA ILE A 11 -25.14 26.08 -9.39
C ILE A 11 -24.89 26.83 -10.70
N GLY A 12 -23.74 26.58 -11.33
CA GLY A 12 -23.39 27.21 -12.59
C GLY A 12 -21.92 27.03 -12.94
N GLY A 13 -21.49 25.77 -13.09
CA GLY A 13 -20.11 25.49 -13.49
C GLY A 13 -19.62 24.08 -13.18
N ILE A 14 -20.47 23.05 -13.25
CA ILE A 14 -19.94 21.70 -13.51
C ILE A 14 -19.52 21.73 -14.99
N VAL A 15 -18.35 22.30 -15.25
CA VAL A 15 -17.57 21.87 -16.40
C VAL A 15 -17.26 20.42 -16.09
N ALA A 16 -17.85 19.51 -16.86
CA ALA A 16 -17.39 18.14 -16.96
C ALA A 16 -15.96 18.18 -17.51
N LEU A 17 -14.99 18.47 -16.65
CA LEU A 17 -13.60 18.16 -16.89
C LEU A 17 -13.56 16.64 -16.84
N SER A 18 -13.59 16.02 -18.02
CA SER A 18 -13.04 14.67 -18.21
C SER A 18 -11.55 14.79 -17.87
N LEU A 19 -11.22 14.60 -16.60
CA LEU A 19 -9.89 14.84 -16.05
C LEU A 19 -8.94 13.77 -16.62
N ALA A 20 -8.00 14.24 -17.43
CA ALA A 20 -6.94 13.44 -18.02
C ALA A 20 -6.16 12.73 -16.90
N GLY A 21 -6.07 11.40 -16.98
CA GLY A 21 -5.07 10.67 -16.22
C GLY A 21 -3.72 10.84 -16.89
N CYS A 22 -2.67 11.16 -16.12
CA CYS A 22 -1.30 11.06 -16.61
C CYS A 22 -0.97 9.57 -16.77
N LYS A 23 -0.40 9.20 -17.93
CA LYS A 23 0.04 7.83 -18.20
C LYS A 23 1.54 7.85 -18.41
N LYS A 24 2.29 7.05 -17.65
CA LYS A 24 3.71 6.78 -17.95
C LYS A 24 3.81 5.98 -19.25
N ARG A 25 3.89 6.66 -20.40
CA ARG A 25 3.86 6.00 -21.73
C ARG A 25 5.18 5.30 -22.04
N ASN A 26 5.07 4.14 -22.70
CA ASN A 26 6.21 3.49 -23.33
C ASN A 26 6.50 4.22 -24.65
N THR A 27 7.60 4.95 -24.75
CA THR A 27 8.10 5.41 -26.05
C THR A 27 8.65 4.19 -26.79
N ALA A 28 8.20 4.02 -28.04
CA ALA A 28 8.45 2.82 -28.82
C ALA A 28 9.93 2.65 -29.17
N GLU A 29 10.49 1.46 -28.90
CA GLU A 29 11.69 1.01 -29.61
C GLU A 29 11.33 0.66 -31.06
N PRO A 30 12.17 1.03 -32.05
CA PRO A 30 11.94 0.68 -33.44
C PRO A 30 12.24 -0.81 -33.67
N GLY A 31 11.17 -1.60 -33.73
CA GLY A 31 11.10 -2.82 -34.53
C GLY A 31 11.51 -4.10 -33.83
N GLU A 32 10.52 -4.83 -33.30
CA GLU A 32 10.53 -6.29 -33.33
C GLU A 32 9.08 -6.81 -33.40
N THR A 33 8.83 -7.68 -34.37
CA THR A 33 7.53 -8.32 -34.64
C THR A 33 7.07 -9.19 -33.45
N PRO A 34 5.77 -9.23 -33.14
CA PRO A 34 5.27 -9.94 -31.95
C PRO A 34 5.36 -11.45 -32.15
N ALA A 35 6.29 -12.10 -31.45
CA ALA A 35 6.27 -13.53 -31.24
C ALA A 35 5.19 -13.86 -30.20
N THR A 36 4.18 -14.62 -30.62
CA THR A 36 3.19 -15.26 -29.76
C THR A 36 3.90 -16.13 -28.71
N ALA A 37 3.85 -15.74 -27.44
CA ALA A 37 4.42 -16.52 -26.33
C ALA A 37 3.31 -17.03 -25.41
N LYS A 38 3.26 -18.36 -25.39
CA LYS A 38 2.43 -19.28 -24.62
C LYS A 38 2.84 -19.20 -23.15
N LEU A 39 1.85 -19.17 -22.24
CA LEU A 39 2.03 -19.30 -20.79
C LEU A 39 2.93 -20.52 -20.47
N MET A 40 4.15 -20.26 -20.02
CA MET A 40 5.05 -21.27 -19.45
C MET A 40 5.00 -21.13 -17.94
N SER A 41 4.34 -22.08 -17.29
CA SER A 41 4.38 -22.28 -15.85
C SER A 41 5.78 -22.73 -15.43
N GLY A 42 6.57 -21.82 -14.86
CA GLY A 42 7.83 -22.14 -14.19
C GLY A 42 7.57 -22.54 -12.73
N GLY A 43 7.94 -23.76 -12.36
CA GLY A 43 7.80 -24.28 -11.01
C GLY A 43 8.78 -23.66 -10.02
N GLY A 44 8.25 -23.30 -8.85
CA GLY A 44 8.94 -22.87 -7.64
C GLY A 44 7.86 -22.51 -6.62
N THR A 45 7.83 -23.22 -5.48
CA THR A 45 6.94 -23.05 -4.30
C THR A 45 5.62 -22.32 -4.55
N ALA A 46 4.51 -23.07 -4.57
CA ALA A 46 3.15 -22.55 -4.77
C ALA A 46 2.96 -21.19 -4.07
N ALA A 47 2.73 -20.15 -4.88
CA ALA A 47 2.32 -18.86 -4.36
C ALA A 47 1.05 -19.06 -3.51
N ASN A 48 0.97 -18.43 -2.35
CA ASN A 48 -0.29 -18.28 -1.60
C ASN A 48 -1.24 -17.27 -2.28
N ASP A 49 -0.96 -16.91 -3.54
CA ASP A 49 -1.84 -16.17 -4.43
C ASP A 49 -3.04 -17.05 -4.79
N GLY A 50 -4.10 -16.92 -4.01
CA GLY A 50 -5.35 -17.63 -4.24
C GLY A 50 -6.46 -17.11 -3.35
N PRO A 51 -7.73 -17.39 -3.72
CA PRO A 51 -8.85 -17.01 -2.88
C PRO A 51 -8.88 -17.83 -1.59
N THR A 52 -9.37 -17.23 -0.52
CA THR A 52 -9.77 -17.93 0.70
C THR A 52 -10.91 -18.89 0.34
N VAL A 53 -10.77 -20.15 0.72
CA VAL A 53 -11.79 -21.19 0.50
C VAL A 53 -12.42 -21.56 1.83
N LEU A 54 -13.73 -21.39 1.90
CA LEU A 54 -14.52 -21.75 3.08
C LEU A 54 -14.98 -23.21 3.00
N GLY A 55 -15.02 -23.85 4.17
CA GLY A 55 -15.63 -25.16 4.39
C GLY A 55 -17.03 -25.03 4.96
N ASN A 56 -17.33 -25.89 5.94
CA ASN A 56 -18.65 -25.92 6.58
C ASN A 56 -18.84 -24.73 7.52
N LYS A 57 -20.10 -24.31 7.65
CA LYS A 57 -20.50 -23.40 8.72
C LYS A 57 -20.29 -24.07 10.07
N LEU A 58 -19.71 -23.36 11.01
CA LEU A 58 -19.34 -23.82 12.34
C LEU A 58 -20.39 -23.36 13.36
N ILE A 59 -20.54 -24.12 14.43
CA ILE A 59 -21.35 -23.69 15.57
C ILE A 59 -20.53 -22.67 16.36
N ASN A 60 -21.04 -21.45 16.46
CA ASN A 60 -20.35 -20.36 17.13
C ASN A 60 -20.26 -20.61 18.66
N PRO A 61 -19.07 -20.87 19.21
CA PRO A 61 -18.89 -21.23 20.62
C PRO A 61 -18.96 -20.01 21.54
N TYR A 62 -18.78 -18.81 20.99
CA TYR A 62 -18.84 -17.55 21.72
C TYR A 62 -20.26 -17.04 21.95
N THR A 63 -21.29 -17.72 21.43
CA THR A 63 -22.67 -17.33 21.77
C THR A 63 -22.88 -17.40 23.28
N VAL A 64 -23.63 -16.45 23.84
CA VAL A 64 -23.93 -16.40 25.28
C VAL A 64 -24.47 -17.74 25.80
N ALA A 65 -25.30 -18.42 24.99
CA ALA A 65 -25.85 -19.73 25.32
C ALA A 65 -24.78 -20.83 25.42
N ASN A 66 -23.86 -20.90 24.45
CA ASN A 66 -22.80 -21.89 24.44
C ASN A 66 -21.79 -21.63 25.56
N MET A 67 -21.45 -20.37 25.84
CA MET A 67 -20.58 -19.98 26.96
C MET A 67 -21.18 -20.32 28.33
N GLU A 68 -22.47 -20.07 28.53
CA GLU A 68 -23.21 -20.52 29.73
C GLU A 68 -23.19 -22.05 29.88
N GLN A 69 -23.36 -22.78 28.78
CA GLN A 69 -23.29 -24.24 28.79
C GLN A 69 -21.87 -24.75 29.12
N GLY A 70 -20.84 -24.15 28.53
CA GLY A 70 -19.44 -24.45 28.84
C GLY A 70 -19.11 -24.20 30.30
N LYS A 71 -19.52 -23.05 30.85
CA LYS A 71 -19.36 -22.70 32.26
C LYS A 71 -20.00 -23.74 33.19
N ARG A 72 -21.23 -24.18 32.88
CA ARG A 72 -21.93 -25.23 33.66
C ARG A 72 -21.21 -26.57 33.59
N SER A 73 -20.69 -26.95 32.44
CA SER A 73 -19.93 -28.20 32.28
C SER A 73 -18.62 -28.18 33.07
N LEU A 74 -17.87 -27.08 33.02
CA LEU A 74 -16.67 -26.91 33.84
C LEU A 74 -16.99 -27.00 35.33
N ALA A 75 -18.05 -26.32 35.79
CA ALA A 75 -18.50 -26.40 37.17
C ALA A 75 -18.87 -27.84 37.58
N ALA A 76 -19.51 -28.62 36.70
CA ALA A 76 -19.82 -30.03 36.95
C ALA A 76 -18.55 -30.92 37.02
N LYS A 77 -17.45 -30.49 36.41
CA LYS A 77 -16.12 -31.13 36.50
C LYS A 77 -15.29 -30.64 37.69
N GLY A 78 -15.83 -29.77 38.54
CA GLY A 78 -15.12 -29.16 39.67
C GLY A 78 -14.09 -28.10 39.27
N ILE A 79 -14.17 -27.59 38.04
CA ILE A 79 -13.32 -26.52 37.53
C ILE A 79 -14.06 -25.19 37.72
N HIS A 80 -13.45 -24.28 38.47
CA HIS A 80 -14.05 -23.00 38.86
C HIS A 80 -13.11 -21.83 38.52
N PRO A 81 -13.65 -20.67 38.17
CA PRO A 81 -12.85 -19.47 37.97
C PRO A 81 -12.29 -18.98 39.31
N GLN A 82 -11.19 -18.24 39.26
CA GLN A 82 -10.58 -17.58 40.42
C GLN A 82 -11.51 -16.51 41.03
N GLN A 83 -12.29 -15.84 40.19
CA GLN A 83 -13.25 -14.82 40.59
C GLN A 83 -14.65 -15.13 40.04
N THR A 84 -15.69 -14.67 40.74
CA THR A 84 -17.06 -14.78 40.24
C THR A 84 -17.27 -13.82 39.08
N PHE A 85 -17.72 -14.35 37.95
CA PHE A 85 -18.07 -13.56 36.77
C PHE A 85 -19.45 -13.96 36.24
N THR A 86 -20.03 -13.14 35.36
CA THR A 86 -21.31 -13.44 34.68
C THR A 86 -21.11 -13.51 33.17
N VAL A 87 -21.58 -14.60 32.54
CA VAL A 87 -21.63 -14.66 31.07
C VAL A 87 -22.70 -13.67 30.63
N LYS A 88 -22.28 -12.66 29.87
CA LYS A 88 -23.13 -11.56 29.39
C LYS A 88 -22.78 -11.26 27.96
N GLU A 89 -23.66 -10.55 27.27
CA GLU A 89 -23.29 -10.05 25.94
C GLU A 89 -22.21 -8.98 26.11
N THR A 90 -21.06 -9.18 25.49
CA THR A 90 -19.97 -8.19 25.42
C THR A 90 -19.80 -7.66 24.00
N HIS A 91 -20.06 -8.50 23.00
CA HIS A 91 -19.86 -8.16 21.59
C HIS A 91 -20.99 -8.68 20.68
N LEU A 92 -21.02 -8.17 19.46
CA LEU A 92 -21.91 -8.53 18.36
C LEU A 92 -21.06 -9.02 17.19
N TYR A 93 -21.45 -10.14 16.59
CA TYR A 93 -20.92 -10.56 15.29
C TYR A 93 -21.79 -9.95 14.19
N VAL A 94 -21.19 -9.15 13.31
CA VAL A 94 -21.92 -8.31 12.35
C VAL A 94 -21.43 -8.55 10.93
N LYS A 95 -22.38 -8.63 9.98
CA LYS A 95 -22.14 -8.64 8.53
C LYS A 95 -22.62 -7.33 7.90
N PHE A 96 -21.69 -6.51 7.43
CA PHE A 96 -21.95 -5.32 6.62
C PHE A 96 -22.10 -5.68 5.14
N LYS A 97 -23.06 -5.06 4.46
CA LYS A 97 -23.43 -5.32 3.06
C LYS A 97 -23.43 -4.02 2.26
N PRO A 98 -22.26 -3.41 1.99
CA PRO A 98 -22.17 -2.20 1.19
C PRO A 98 -22.70 -2.45 -0.23
N ALA A 99 -23.57 -1.58 -0.72
CA ALA A 99 -24.23 -1.76 -2.01
C ALA A 99 -23.36 -1.33 -3.21
N ASN A 100 -22.36 -0.48 -2.99
CA ASN A 100 -21.56 0.15 -4.05
C ASN A 100 -20.18 0.63 -3.54
N GLU A 101 -19.36 1.23 -4.42
CA GLU A 101 -18.01 1.72 -4.08
C GLU A 101 -18.03 2.78 -2.96
N ASP A 102 -19.02 3.68 -2.97
CA ASP A 102 -19.07 4.80 -2.02
C ASP A 102 -19.36 4.31 -0.60
N GLU A 103 -20.36 3.44 -0.42
CA GLU A 103 -20.64 2.80 0.86
C GLU A 103 -19.47 1.93 1.33
N TYR A 104 -18.82 1.21 0.42
CA TYR A 104 -17.63 0.43 0.77
C TYR A 104 -16.46 1.33 1.20
N ASN A 105 -16.24 2.45 0.50
CA ASN A 105 -15.21 3.42 0.84
C ASN A 105 -15.49 4.07 2.20
N GLU A 106 -16.75 4.42 2.47
CA GLU A 106 -17.21 4.95 3.77
C GLU A 106 -16.94 3.94 4.89
N LEU A 107 -17.35 2.68 4.70
CA LEU A 107 -17.10 1.59 5.66
C LEU A 107 -15.60 1.41 5.94
N MET A 108 -14.78 1.38 4.88
CA MET A 108 -13.33 1.18 5.00
C MET A 108 -12.59 2.39 5.55
N SER A 109 -13.20 3.57 5.52
CA SER A 109 -12.61 4.79 6.08
C SER A 109 -12.73 4.85 7.60
N ASP A 110 -13.66 4.08 8.19
CA ASP A 110 -13.81 3.95 9.62
C ASP A 110 -12.70 3.05 10.19
N ASN A 111 -11.64 3.68 10.70
CA ASN A 111 -10.52 2.98 11.32
C ASN A 111 -10.85 2.40 12.71
N SER A 112 -12.07 2.60 13.24
CA SER A 112 -12.53 1.94 14.47
C SER A 112 -13.09 0.54 14.24
N LEU A 113 -13.24 0.13 12.97
CA LEU A 113 -13.76 -1.17 12.57
C LEU A 113 -12.65 -2.10 12.10
N ASP A 114 -12.58 -3.29 12.69
CA ASP A 114 -11.84 -4.41 12.15
C ASP A 114 -12.72 -5.23 11.22
N LEU A 115 -12.42 -5.09 9.93
CA LEU A 115 -13.20 -5.66 8.85
C LEU A 115 -12.37 -6.72 8.13
N VAL A 116 -12.99 -7.88 7.91
CA VAL A 116 -12.49 -8.94 7.03
C VAL A 116 -13.54 -9.29 5.99
N ASP A 117 -13.10 -9.77 4.83
CA ASP A 117 -13.99 -10.08 3.71
C ASP A 117 -14.64 -11.46 3.81
N PHE A 118 -14.26 -12.30 4.77
CA PHE A 118 -14.82 -13.65 4.98
C PHE A 118 -15.58 -13.78 6.32
N PRO A 119 -16.63 -14.63 6.37
CA PRO A 119 -17.37 -14.91 7.59
C PRO A 119 -16.51 -15.61 8.64
N LEU A 120 -16.68 -15.19 9.91
CA LEU A 120 -15.92 -15.69 11.05
C LEU A 120 -16.42 -17.05 11.56
N ASP A 121 -17.64 -17.45 11.19
CA ASP A 121 -18.33 -18.68 11.61
C ASP A 121 -18.25 -19.82 10.59
N TYR A 122 -17.21 -19.83 9.75
CA TYR A 122 -16.94 -20.88 8.77
C TYR A 122 -15.56 -21.47 8.96
N ASP A 123 -15.43 -22.75 8.63
CA ASP A 123 -14.15 -23.40 8.49
C ASP A 123 -13.37 -22.76 7.33
N ILE A 124 -12.08 -22.55 7.49
CA ILE A 124 -11.21 -21.96 6.46
C ILE A 124 -10.27 -23.05 6.00
N GLN A 125 -10.63 -23.65 4.87
CA GLN A 125 -9.92 -24.77 4.26
C GLN A 125 -8.63 -24.31 3.58
N VAL A 126 -8.67 -23.10 3.01
CA VAL A 126 -7.50 -22.45 2.41
C VAL A 126 -7.51 -21.00 2.86
N VAL A 127 -6.44 -20.57 3.55
CA VAL A 127 -6.18 -19.15 3.81
C VAL A 127 -5.60 -18.56 2.54
N GLY A 128 -6.34 -17.65 1.92
CA GLY A 128 -5.94 -16.95 0.72
C GLY A 128 -5.83 -15.46 0.95
N ASN A 129 -5.50 -14.73 -0.12
CA ASN A 129 -5.33 -13.29 -0.07
C ASN A 129 -6.65 -12.52 -0.25
N GLY A 130 -7.80 -13.18 -0.43
CA GLY A 130 -9.13 -12.57 -0.56
C GLY A 130 -10.29 -13.56 -0.58
N TYR A 131 -11.46 -13.18 -0.09
CA TYR A 131 -12.70 -13.95 -0.27
C TYR A 131 -13.69 -13.22 -1.17
N ARG A 132 -14.42 -14.00 -1.97
CA ARG A 132 -15.51 -13.52 -2.81
C ARG A 132 -16.75 -14.33 -2.50
N GLU A 133 -17.80 -13.68 -1.99
CA GLU A 133 -19.05 -14.38 -1.68
C GLU A 133 -19.67 -14.95 -2.98
N PRO A 134 -20.00 -16.26 -3.02
CA PRO A 134 -20.57 -16.89 -4.19
C PRO A 134 -21.89 -16.23 -4.61
N GLY A 135 -22.03 -15.96 -5.91
CA GLY A 135 -23.27 -15.41 -6.49
C GLY A 135 -23.39 -13.88 -6.46
N LEU A 136 -22.38 -13.14 -5.99
CA LEU A 136 -22.35 -11.68 -6.11
C LEU A 136 -21.93 -11.23 -7.51
N ASP A 137 -22.66 -10.25 -8.06
CA ASP A 137 -22.29 -9.52 -9.28
C ASP A 137 -20.94 -8.84 -9.15
N GLU A 138 -20.14 -8.82 -10.23
CA GLU A 138 -18.77 -8.26 -10.23
C GLU A 138 -18.68 -6.81 -9.70
N SER A 139 -19.75 -6.03 -9.89
CA SER A 139 -19.85 -4.63 -9.43
C SER A 139 -20.23 -4.45 -7.96
N THR A 140 -20.66 -5.52 -7.28
CA THR A 140 -21.08 -5.48 -5.88
C THR A 140 -19.91 -5.85 -4.98
N PRO A 141 -19.56 -5.01 -3.99
CA PRO A 141 -18.49 -5.35 -3.05
C PRO A 141 -18.84 -6.60 -2.21
N THR A 142 -17.84 -7.40 -1.87
CA THR A 142 -18.02 -8.52 -0.93
C THR A 142 -18.41 -7.98 0.45
N PRO A 143 -19.39 -8.58 1.15
CA PRO A 143 -19.71 -8.25 2.53
C PRO A 143 -18.49 -8.25 3.44
N GLN A 144 -18.54 -7.40 4.46
CA GLN A 144 -17.46 -7.28 5.45
C GLN A 144 -17.97 -7.75 6.80
N TYR A 145 -17.12 -8.43 7.54
CA TYR A 145 -17.45 -9.07 8.81
C TYR A 145 -16.61 -8.46 9.92
N ALA A 146 -17.24 -8.24 11.07
CA ALA A 146 -16.60 -7.66 12.24
C ALA A 146 -17.20 -8.23 13.54
N THR A 147 -16.41 -8.12 14.60
CA THR A 147 -16.86 -8.32 15.98
C THR A 147 -16.78 -6.98 16.71
N LEU A 148 -17.92 -6.48 17.20
CA LEU A 148 -18.04 -5.12 17.73
C LEU A 148 -18.59 -5.14 19.16
N PRO A 149 -18.19 -4.23 20.06
CA PRO A 149 -18.79 -4.15 21.39
C PRO A 149 -20.31 -3.98 21.34
N SER A 150 -21.05 -4.57 22.29
CA SER A 150 -22.53 -4.55 22.30
C SER A 150 -23.17 -3.15 22.26
N GLY A 151 -22.46 -2.13 22.74
CA GLY A 151 -22.90 -0.73 22.70
C GLY A 151 -22.53 0.02 21.42
N PHE A 152 -21.96 -0.65 20.42
CA PHE A 152 -21.48 0.00 19.19
C PHE A 152 -22.63 0.70 18.45
N ARG A 153 -22.36 1.92 17.96
CA ARG A 153 -23.33 2.71 17.20
C ARG A 153 -23.07 2.54 15.72
N PHE A 154 -23.96 1.83 15.05
CA PHE A 154 -23.86 1.59 13.61
C PHE A 154 -24.10 2.86 12.80
N ASN A 155 -23.39 2.96 11.69
CA ASN A 155 -23.75 3.88 10.63
C ASN A 155 -24.99 3.34 9.89
N GLU A 156 -26.12 4.03 10.05
CA GLU A 156 -27.40 3.60 9.45
C GLU A 156 -27.43 3.69 7.91
N ASN A 157 -26.43 4.33 7.29
CA ASN A 157 -26.34 4.45 5.84
C ASN A 157 -25.88 3.16 5.14
N ILE A 158 -25.26 2.23 5.87
CA ILE A 158 -24.71 1.00 5.31
C ILE A 158 -25.51 -0.17 5.87
N ASN A 159 -26.09 -0.99 4.99
CA ASN A 159 -26.88 -2.14 5.41
C ASN A 159 -26.03 -3.13 6.21
N PHE A 160 -26.56 -3.62 7.33
CA PHE A 160 -25.87 -4.59 8.19
C PHE A 160 -26.83 -5.61 8.79
N GLU A 161 -26.29 -6.75 9.20
CA GLU A 161 -27.00 -7.84 9.86
C GLU A 161 -26.22 -8.27 11.10
N ILE A 162 -26.89 -8.30 12.26
CA ILE A 162 -26.32 -8.92 13.47
C ILE A 162 -26.54 -10.42 13.36
N LEU A 163 -25.45 -11.18 13.21
CA LEU A 163 -25.45 -12.62 13.04
C LEU A 163 -25.54 -13.35 14.38
N ASP A 164 -24.81 -12.88 15.40
CA ASP A 164 -24.80 -13.47 16.75
C ASP A 164 -24.52 -12.44 17.85
N ARG A 165 -24.95 -12.76 19.07
CA ARG A 165 -24.63 -12.06 20.32
C ARG A 165 -23.58 -12.87 21.08
N LEU A 166 -22.43 -12.25 21.35
CA LEU A 166 -21.23 -12.93 21.80
C LEU A 166 -20.87 -12.58 23.25
N TYR A 167 -20.27 -13.55 23.94
CA TYR A 167 -19.45 -13.33 25.12
C TYR A 167 -18.02 -13.72 24.80
N LEU A 168 -17.10 -12.73 24.77
CA LEU A 168 -15.66 -12.95 24.61
C LEU A 168 -14.99 -12.95 25.99
N PRO A 169 -14.75 -14.11 26.64
CA PRO A 169 -14.14 -14.18 27.96
C PRO A 169 -12.71 -13.63 28.00
N GLU A 170 -11.96 -13.73 26.91
CA GLU A 170 -10.61 -13.17 26.74
C GLU A 170 -10.55 -11.64 26.79
N LEU A 171 -11.68 -10.97 26.60
CA LEU A 171 -11.80 -9.50 26.66
C LEU A 171 -12.64 -9.04 27.87
N ASP A 172 -12.99 -9.94 28.79
CA ASP A 172 -13.74 -9.59 30.00
C ASP A 172 -12.77 -9.22 31.14
N PRO A 173 -12.81 -7.97 31.66
CA PRO A 173 -11.99 -7.57 32.80
C PRO A 173 -12.20 -8.44 34.05
N GLU A 174 -13.36 -9.09 34.21
CA GLU A 174 -13.62 -10.01 35.32
C GLU A 174 -12.78 -11.31 35.23
N LEU A 175 -12.21 -11.60 34.06
CA LEU A 175 -11.41 -12.80 33.77
C LEU A 175 -9.98 -12.49 33.32
N GLU A 176 -9.56 -11.22 33.30
CA GLU A 176 -8.26 -10.76 32.77
C GLU A 176 -7.07 -11.56 33.33
N ASP A 177 -7.10 -11.92 34.61
CA ASP A 177 -6.04 -12.67 35.30
C ASP A 177 -6.26 -14.20 35.33
N ASP A 178 -7.35 -14.72 34.75
CA ASP A 178 -7.73 -16.13 34.81
C ASP A 178 -7.59 -16.86 33.46
N TYR A 179 -6.43 -16.67 32.86
CA TYR A 179 -6.00 -17.28 31.60
C TYR A 179 -6.34 -18.77 31.50
N THR A 180 -6.04 -19.55 32.56
CA THR A 180 -6.26 -21.00 32.56
C THR A 180 -7.74 -21.33 32.46
N TYR A 181 -8.59 -20.61 33.17
CA TYR A 181 -10.04 -20.81 33.12
C TYR A 181 -10.61 -20.39 31.76
N ILE A 182 -10.18 -19.25 31.20
CA ILE A 182 -10.57 -18.80 29.85
C ILE A 182 -10.28 -19.91 28.83
N GLN A 183 -9.06 -20.47 28.87
CA GLN A 183 -8.65 -21.55 27.97
C GLN A 183 -9.51 -22.81 28.13
N GLN A 184 -9.80 -23.21 29.36
CA GLN A 184 -10.66 -24.36 29.62
C GLN A 184 -12.10 -24.11 29.17
N LEU A 185 -12.63 -22.90 29.33
CA LEU A 185 -13.97 -22.53 28.91
C LEU A 185 -14.10 -22.54 27.39
N LEU A 186 -13.13 -21.94 26.70
CA LEU A 186 -13.03 -21.98 25.25
C LEU A 186 -12.93 -23.44 24.78
N TYR A 187 -11.98 -24.22 25.30
CA TYR A 187 -11.84 -25.64 24.93
C TYR A 187 -13.13 -26.43 25.14
N GLU A 188 -13.81 -26.23 26.27
CA GLU A 188 -15.06 -26.92 26.58
C GLU A 188 -16.17 -26.56 25.57
N THR A 189 -16.33 -25.28 25.25
CA THR A 189 -17.33 -24.83 24.28
C THR A 189 -17.01 -25.27 22.86
N TYR A 190 -15.74 -25.30 22.46
CA TYR A 190 -15.32 -25.85 21.17
C TYR A 190 -15.54 -27.36 21.07
N GLY A 191 -15.12 -28.11 22.10
CA GLY A 191 -15.26 -29.56 22.14
C GLY A 191 -16.70 -30.05 22.14
N MET A 192 -17.63 -29.28 22.73
CA MET A 192 -19.07 -29.58 22.66
C MET A 192 -19.67 -29.39 21.27
N ASN A 193 -19.09 -28.48 20.49
CA ASN A 193 -19.75 -27.94 19.30
C ASN A 193 -19.11 -28.42 17.99
N ALA A 194 -17.84 -28.84 17.97
CA ALA A 194 -17.20 -29.45 16.79
C ALA A 194 -15.84 -30.12 17.11
N PRO A 195 -15.75 -31.46 17.28
CA PRO A 195 -14.52 -32.14 17.72
C PRO A 195 -13.27 -32.03 16.80
N ASN A 196 -13.42 -31.53 15.58
CA ASN A 196 -12.38 -31.49 14.53
C ASN A 196 -12.25 -30.11 13.86
N ASP A 197 -12.64 -29.05 14.55
CA ASP A 197 -12.66 -27.69 14.02
C ASP A 197 -11.28 -27.00 14.09
N ARG A 198 -11.09 -25.92 13.32
CA ARG A 198 -9.96 -24.99 13.46
C ARG A 198 -9.82 -24.50 14.90
N PHE A 199 -10.94 -24.48 15.61
CA PHE A 199 -11.02 -24.10 16.99
C PHE A 199 -10.77 -25.22 18.01
N THR A 200 -10.64 -26.50 17.65
CA THR A 200 -10.35 -27.57 18.63
C THR A 200 -8.88 -27.90 18.78
N ARG A 201 -7.98 -27.10 18.19
CA ARG A 201 -6.53 -27.24 18.39
C ARG A 201 -5.98 -26.38 19.53
N PHE A 202 -6.79 -26.07 20.54
CA PHE A 202 -6.23 -25.68 21.83
C PHE A 202 -5.59 -26.92 22.45
N LYS A 203 -4.28 -26.88 22.68
CA LYS A 203 -3.60 -27.95 23.43
C LYS A 203 -4.19 -28.00 24.83
N ARG A 204 -4.39 -29.22 25.35
CA ARG A 204 -4.70 -29.42 26.78
C ARG A 204 -3.62 -28.71 27.59
N VAL A 205 -4.02 -28.02 28.65
CA VAL A 205 -3.14 -27.27 29.57
C VAL A 205 -2.00 -28.13 30.16
N ASP A 206 -2.11 -29.47 30.11
CA ASP A 206 -1.04 -30.39 30.50
C ASP A 206 0.17 -30.41 29.54
N ASP A 207 0.02 -29.94 28.30
CA ASP A 207 1.10 -29.90 27.32
C ASP A 207 1.70 -28.48 27.23
N GLN A 208 2.65 -28.26 28.13
CA GLN A 208 3.53 -27.10 28.28
C GLN A 208 2.88 -25.90 28.99
N LEU A 209 3.37 -25.71 30.23
CA LEU A 209 3.53 -24.40 30.85
C LEU A 209 3.76 -23.36 29.75
N MET A 210 2.92 -22.33 29.72
CA MET A 210 3.23 -21.07 29.05
C MET A 210 4.65 -20.72 29.45
N ASP A 211 5.60 -20.94 28.55
CA ASP A 211 6.92 -20.35 28.68
C ASP A 211 6.65 -18.87 28.59
N SER A 212 6.55 -18.22 29.74
CA SER A 212 6.72 -16.79 29.89
C SER A 212 8.18 -16.46 29.57
N GLY A 213 8.59 -16.78 28.34
CA GLY A 213 9.82 -16.38 27.71
C GLY A 213 9.67 -14.93 27.29
N GLY A 214 10.21 -14.04 28.12
CA GLY A 214 10.12 -12.60 27.95
C GLY A 214 10.67 -12.09 26.61
N GLY A 215 10.07 -11.00 26.14
CA GLY A 215 10.70 -10.03 25.22
C GLY A 215 10.88 -10.42 23.75
N GLY A 216 10.42 -11.59 23.29
CA GLY A 216 10.42 -11.97 21.87
C GLY A 216 9.25 -11.37 21.09
N SER A 217 9.39 -11.22 19.77
CA SER A 217 8.30 -10.83 18.86
C SER A 217 7.27 -11.95 18.66
N ASP A 218 6.03 -11.59 18.33
CA ASP A 218 4.95 -12.54 17.97
C ASP A 218 5.05 -13.00 16.50
N GLY A 219 6.06 -12.51 15.79
CA GLY A 219 6.39 -12.88 14.43
C GLY A 219 7.14 -11.75 13.72
N PHE A 220 7.53 -12.01 12.47
CA PHE A 220 8.02 -10.98 11.57
C PHE A 220 7.36 -11.06 10.19
N VAL A 221 7.40 -9.95 9.45
CA VAL A 221 6.93 -9.87 8.06
C VAL A 221 8.03 -9.33 7.16
N GLN A 222 8.31 -10.06 6.09
CA GLN A 222 9.28 -9.66 5.08
C GLN A 222 8.82 -9.99 3.66
N VAL A 223 9.37 -9.28 2.68
CA VAL A 223 9.07 -9.46 1.26
C VAL A 223 10.35 -9.67 0.46
N PHE A 224 10.30 -10.57 -0.51
CA PHE A 224 11.41 -10.80 -1.42
C PHE A 224 11.55 -9.64 -2.38
N ASP A 225 12.70 -8.98 -2.35
CA ASP A 225 13.06 -7.91 -3.29
C ASP A 225 13.93 -8.50 -4.41
N THR A 226 13.41 -8.46 -5.64
CA THR A 226 14.06 -9.08 -6.81
C THR A 226 15.32 -8.33 -7.25
N ARG A 227 15.45 -7.05 -6.90
CA ARG A 227 16.62 -6.24 -7.24
C ARG A 227 17.76 -6.49 -6.25
N LEU A 228 17.43 -6.54 -4.95
CA LEU A 228 18.37 -6.89 -3.89
C LEU A 228 18.68 -8.39 -3.82
N ASN A 229 17.82 -9.20 -4.45
CA ASN A 229 17.86 -10.67 -4.43
C ASN A 229 17.89 -11.24 -3.00
N ARG A 230 17.08 -10.68 -2.10
CA ARG A 230 16.94 -11.12 -0.70
C ARG A 230 15.60 -10.69 -0.13
N MET A 231 15.24 -11.27 1.02
CA MET A 231 14.13 -10.77 1.82
C MET A 231 14.51 -9.43 2.47
N VAL A 232 13.55 -8.51 2.48
CA VAL A 232 13.64 -7.23 3.18
C VAL A 232 12.44 -7.06 4.13
N PRO A 233 12.63 -6.42 5.29
CA PRO A 233 11.56 -6.27 6.26
C PRO A 233 10.42 -5.40 5.71
N LEU A 234 9.18 -5.80 5.97
CA LEU A 234 8.01 -4.99 5.65
C LEU A 234 7.69 -4.06 6.82
N LYS A 235 8.35 -2.90 6.85
CA LYS A 235 8.26 -1.92 7.93
C LYS A 235 6.90 -1.21 8.01
N GLY A 236 6.36 -1.09 9.23
CA GLY A 236 5.20 -0.25 9.55
C GLY A 236 3.86 -0.75 9.04
N ALA A 237 3.76 -2.04 8.68
CA ALA A 237 2.53 -2.70 8.29
C ALA A 237 1.67 -3.02 9.51
N ASP A 238 0.36 -2.79 9.40
CA ASP A 238 -0.59 -3.13 10.46
C ASP A 238 -0.92 -4.62 10.38
N ILE A 239 -0.86 -5.27 11.54
CA ILE A 239 -1.17 -6.69 11.72
C ILE A 239 -2.52 -6.80 12.41
N LEU A 240 -3.39 -7.63 11.85
CA LEU A 240 -4.66 -8.02 12.45
C LEU A 240 -4.70 -9.54 12.58
N THR A 241 -4.73 -10.04 13.81
CA THR A 241 -4.78 -11.46 14.10
C THR A 241 -6.19 -11.83 14.53
N LEU A 242 -6.80 -12.77 13.82
CA LEU A 242 -8.12 -13.32 14.11
C LEU A 242 -7.97 -14.66 14.85
N ASN A 243 -8.36 -14.71 16.12
CA ASN A 243 -8.52 -15.95 16.86
C ASN A 243 -10.01 -16.14 17.17
N GLY A 244 -10.63 -16.97 16.35
CA GLY A 244 -12.06 -17.19 16.44
C GLY A 244 -12.92 -15.96 16.15
N MET A 245 -13.51 -15.37 17.19
CA MET A 245 -14.32 -14.15 17.09
C MET A 245 -13.60 -12.90 17.60
N ALA A 246 -12.40 -13.06 18.19
CA ALA A 246 -11.60 -11.97 18.71
C ALA A 246 -10.56 -11.50 17.68
N PHE A 247 -10.25 -10.20 17.75
CA PHE A 247 -9.26 -9.52 16.93
C PHE A 247 -8.15 -8.95 17.81
N TYR A 248 -6.91 -9.11 17.37
CA TYR A 248 -5.71 -8.61 18.03
C TYR A 248 -4.86 -7.81 17.05
N HIS A 249 -4.14 -6.82 17.55
CA HIS A 249 -3.48 -5.82 16.72
C HIS A 249 -1.99 -5.76 16.97
N GLY A 250 -1.24 -5.59 15.90
CA GLY A 250 0.18 -5.27 15.97
C GLY A 250 0.59 -4.30 14.87
N THR A 251 1.83 -3.83 14.93
CA THR A 251 2.45 -3.08 13.85
C THR A 251 3.89 -3.54 13.71
N THR A 252 4.33 -3.78 12.48
CA THR A 252 5.72 -4.16 12.25
C THR A 252 6.67 -3.00 12.47
N ASP A 253 7.81 -3.27 13.11
CA ASP A 253 8.85 -2.30 13.39
C ASP A 253 9.80 -2.11 12.18
N ASN A 254 10.98 -1.53 12.40
CA ASN A 254 12.00 -1.34 11.36
C ASN A 254 12.60 -2.66 10.84
N ASN A 255 12.58 -3.72 11.66
CA ASN A 255 13.08 -5.05 11.33
C ASN A 255 11.98 -5.97 10.81
N GLY A 256 10.74 -5.47 10.69
CA GLY A 256 9.59 -6.25 10.28
C GLY A 256 8.98 -7.08 11.42
N GLU A 257 9.49 -6.97 12.64
CA GLU A 257 9.00 -7.68 13.82
C GLU A 257 7.73 -7.02 14.35
N TYR A 258 6.77 -7.80 14.83
CA TYR A 258 5.55 -7.28 15.44
C TYR A 258 5.25 -7.92 16.79
N TRP A 259 4.48 -7.21 17.59
CA TRP A 259 3.91 -7.65 18.86
C TRP A 259 2.43 -7.35 18.86
N LEU A 260 1.64 -8.27 19.41
CA LEU A 260 0.21 -8.10 19.55
C LEU A 260 -0.14 -7.39 20.86
N ASP A 261 -1.25 -6.65 20.82
CA ASP A 261 -1.78 -5.91 21.96
C ASP A 261 -2.31 -6.81 23.09
N ASN A 262 -2.61 -8.07 22.79
CA ASN A 262 -3.07 -9.04 23.77
C ASN A 262 -2.72 -10.48 23.34
N TRP A 263 -2.79 -11.41 24.30
CA TRP A 263 -2.50 -12.82 24.07
C TRP A 263 -3.73 -13.54 23.49
N TYR A 264 -3.45 -14.64 22.79
CA TYR A 264 -4.43 -15.61 22.36
C TYR A 264 -3.82 -17.00 22.45
N SER A 265 -4.58 -18.03 22.10
CA SER A 265 -4.05 -19.39 22.04
C SER A 265 -4.68 -20.19 20.91
N GLY A 266 -4.09 -21.35 20.61
CA GLY A 266 -4.53 -22.19 19.52
C GLY A 266 -4.19 -21.58 18.16
N ASN A 267 -4.98 -21.92 17.15
CA ASN A 267 -4.76 -21.46 15.78
C ASN A 267 -5.37 -20.07 15.57
N ALA A 268 -4.72 -19.24 14.76
CA ALA A 268 -5.24 -17.96 14.35
C ALA A 268 -4.99 -17.73 12.85
N ILE A 269 -5.60 -16.66 12.32
CA ILE A 269 -5.29 -16.16 10.98
C ILE A 269 -4.68 -14.78 11.16
N VAL A 270 -3.46 -14.61 10.69
CA VAL A 270 -2.72 -13.35 10.75
C VAL A 270 -2.84 -12.64 9.42
N LEU A 271 -3.35 -11.42 9.43
CA LEU A 271 -3.53 -10.57 8.26
C LEU A 271 -2.56 -9.39 8.32
N VAL A 272 -1.73 -9.25 7.29
CA VAL A 272 -0.94 -8.04 7.04
C VAL A 272 -1.78 -7.09 6.20
N LYS A 273 -2.27 -6.00 6.80
CA LYS A 273 -3.10 -5.01 6.13
C LYS A 273 -2.23 -4.16 5.18
N MET A 274 -2.55 -4.15 3.88
CA MET A 274 -1.83 -3.31 2.90
C MET A 274 -2.43 -1.88 2.85
N ARG A 275 -2.55 -1.25 4.01
CA ARG A 275 -3.10 0.11 4.16
C ARG A 275 -2.51 0.80 5.39
N LYS A 276 -2.54 2.13 5.40
CA LYS A 276 -2.34 3.01 6.57
C LYS A 276 -3.42 4.08 6.60
N ASN A 277 -3.29 5.12 7.42
CA ASN A 277 -4.29 6.20 7.46
C ASN A 277 -4.33 6.98 6.14
N ASP A 278 -3.18 7.23 5.53
CA ASP A 278 -3.08 8.11 4.37
C ASP A 278 -3.26 7.40 3.02
N PHE A 279 -3.09 6.08 2.97
CA PHE A 279 -3.20 5.31 1.73
C PHE A 279 -3.77 3.91 1.95
N THR A 280 -4.37 3.33 0.91
CA THR A 280 -4.84 1.95 0.87
C THR A 280 -4.44 1.31 -0.46
N ILE A 281 -3.98 0.07 -0.40
CA ILE A 281 -3.70 -0.73 -1.60
C ILE A 281 -4.89 -1.64 -1.85
N ARG A 282 -5.28 -1.75 -3.12
CA ARG A 282 -6.40 -2.57 -3.57
C ARG A 282 -5.98 -3.52 -4.68
N LYS A 283 -6.63 -4.67 -4.72
CA LYS A 283 -6.49 -5.66 -5.79
C LYS A 283 -7.28 -5.27 -7.04
N ASN A 284 -8.38 -4.56 -6.81
CA ASN A 284 -9.28 -4.06 -7.84
C ASN A 284 -9.96 -2.78 -7.32
N PHE A 285 -11.10 -2.39 -7.89
CA PHE A 285 -11.79 -1.17 -7.47
C PHE A 285 -12.39 -1.26 -6.06
N PHE A 286 -12.80 -2.47 -5.64
CA PHE A 286 -13.55 -2.69 -4.41
C PHE A 286 -12.70 -3.34 -3.33
N ASP A 287 -11.77 -4.22 -3.62
CA ASP A 287 -11.18 -5.06 -2.56
C ASP A 287 -9.83 -4.53 -2.07
N ASN A 288 -9.75 -4.26 -0.76
CA ASN A 288 -8.47 -3.94 -0.13
C ASN A 288 -7.54 -5.16 -0.20
N ALA A 289 -6.26 -4.89 -0.44
CA ALA A 289 -5.22 -5.91 -0.43
C ALA A 289 -4.80 -6.23 1.00
N TYR A 290 -4.52 -7.50 1.24
CA TYR A 290 -3.89 -8.00 2.45
C TYR A 290 -3.12 -9.29 2.12
N VAL A 291 -2.23 -9.68 3.02
CA VAL A 291 -1.60 -11.01 3.03
C VAL A 291 -2.12 -11.75 4.23
N ALA A 292 -2.56 -12.99 4.07
CA ALA A 292 -3.03 -13.79 5.21
C ALA A 292 -2.23 -15.08 5.34
N ARG A 293 -1.97 -15.48 6.59
CA ARG A 293 -1.32 -16.75 6.94
C ARG A 293 -2.06 -17.39 8.10
N GLN A 294 -2.08 -18.73 8.10
CA GLN A 294 -2.54 -19.48 9.27
C GLN A 294 -1.41 -19.60 10.27
N ALA A 295 -1.64 -19.11 11.49
CA ALA A 295 -0.75 -19.31 12.64
C ALA A 295 -1.15 -20.60 13.38
N ASN A 296 -0.16 -21.43 13.69
CA ASN A 296 -0.33 -22.64 14.51
C ASN A 296 0.25 -22.40 15.91
N GLY A 297 -0.41 -21.56 16.69
CA GLY A 297 0.08 -21.03 17.96
C GLY A 297 0.15 -19.50 17.94
N THR A 298 0.89 -18.92 18.88
CA THR A 298 0.98 -17.46 19.08
C THR A 298 1.98 -16.77 18.15
N TYR A 299 2.92 -17.52 17.58
CA TYR A 299 4.01 -17.01 16.74
C TYR A 299 3.75 -17.26 15.25
N CYS A 300 3.93 -16.24 14.39
CA CYS A 300 3.72 -16.37 12.94
C CYS A 300 4.65 -15.49 12.09
N ASP A 301 5.59 -16.14 11.41
CA ASP A 301 6.44 -15.48 10.42
C ASP A 301 5.79 -15.48 9.03
N ILE A 302 5.90 -14.35 8.35
CA ILE A 302 5.27 -14.13 7.05
C ILE A 302 6.32 -13.73 6.02
N ASP A 303 6.70 -14.71 5.20
CA ASP A 303 7.53 -14.52 4.02
C ASP A 303 6.66 -14.31 2.77
N ILE A 304 6.78 -13.13 2.16
CA ILE A 304 6.09 -12.78 0.91
C ILE A 304 7.07 -12.95 -0.26
N GLN A 305 6.95 -14.05 -0.99
CA GLN A 305 7.97 -14.47 -1.98
C GLN A 305 7.75 -13.93 -3.39
N SER A 306 6.51 -13.96 -3.88
CA SER A 306 6.20 -13.68 -5.29
C SER A 306 4.77 -13.20 -5.44
N GLY A 307 4.32 -13.03 -6.69
CA GLY A 307 2.90 -12.87 -6.91
C GLY A 307 2.35 -11.47 -6.72
N MET A 308 1.03 -11.40 -6.63
CA MET A 308 0.31 -10.18 -6.27
C MET A 308 0.59 -9.77 -4.83
N GLU A 309 0.80 -10.73 -3.91
CA GLU A 309 1.23 -10.40 -2.54
C GLU A 309 2.56 -9.62 -2.53
N ARG A 310 3.57 -10.05 -3.31
CA ARG A 310 4.84 -9.31 -3.45
C ARG A 310 4.62 -7.93 -4.07
N MET A 311 3.78 -7.82 -5.09
CA MET A 311 3.44 -6.54 -5.71
C MET A 311 2.82 -5.57 -4.68
N PHE A 312 1.81 -6.02 -3.93
CA PHE A 312 1.14 -5.19 -2.93
C PHE A 312 2.09 -4.79 -1.80
N ALA A 313 2.92 -5.71 -1.31
CA ALA A 313 3.94 -5.40 -0.31
C ALA A 313 4.99 -4.40 -0.83
N THR A 314 5.37 -4.50 -2.10
CA THR A 314 6.31 -3.56 -2.74
C THR A 314 5.69 -2.16 -2.91
N MET A 315 4.43 -2.10 -3.36
CA MET A 315 3.66 -0.85 -3.41
C MET A 315 3.48 -0.26 -2.00
N PHE A 316 3.29 -1.10 -0.98
CA PHE A 316 3.19 -0.68 0.43
C PHE A 316 4.50 -0.04 0.88
N ARG A 317 5.65 -0.68 0.62
CA ARG A 317 6.97 -0.11 0.92
C ARG A 317 7.14 1.27 0.31
N ALA A 318 6.79 1.45 -0.97
CA ALA A 318 6.89 2.75 -1.66
C ALA A 318 5.96 3.81 -1.03
N ALA A 319 4.69 3.48 -0.84
CA ALA A 319 3.72 4.39 -0.24
C ALA A 319 4.07 4.74 1.21
N TYR A 320 4.55 3.77 1.99
CA TYR A 320 4.99 3.97 3.36
C TYR A 320 6.23 4.86 3.42
N ARG A 321 7.25 4.62 2.57
CA ARG A 321 8.42 5.48 2.44
C ARG A 321 8.03 6.92 2.15
N TYR A 322 7.16 7.13 1.15
CA TYR A 322 6.80 8.47 0.73
C TYR A 322 5.93 9.21 1.77
N ASN A 323 5.03 8.51 2.46
CA ASN A 323 4.16 9.15 3.45
C ASN A 323 4.82 9.34 4.82
N TYR A 324 5.68 8.40 5.26
CA TYR A 324 6.15 8.35 6.66
C TYR A 324 7.68 8.23 6.81
N GLY A 325 8.41 7.81 5.77
CA GLY A 325 9.86 7.68 5.80
C GLY A 325 10.61 8.98 5.47
N ASP A 326 11.93 8.95 5.39
CA ASP A 326 12.70 10.10 4.91
C ASP A 326 12.59 10.24 3.37
N VAL A 327 12.33 11.46 2.90
CA VAL A 327 12.18 11.78 1.48
C VAL A 327 12.92 13.07 1.12
N GLY A 328 13.90 13.47 1.92
CA GLY A 328 14.68 14.69 1.67
C GLY A 328 13.83 15.97 1.76
N GLY A 329 12.79 15.97 2.59
CA GLY A 329 11.95 17.14 2.84
C GLY A 329 10.86 17.42 1.79
N LEU A 330 10.65 16.52 0.84
CA LEU A 330 9.56 16.58 -0.14
C LEU A 330 8.16 16.60 0.49
N GLN A 331 7.22 17.23 -0.20
CA GLN A 331 5.81 17.26 0.13
C GLN A 331 5.25 15.84 0.16
N ARG A 332 4.64 15.49 1.30
CA ARG A 332 3.93 14.21 1.45
C ARG A 332 2.70 14.19 0.52
N PRO A 333 2.43 13.08 -0.16
CA PRO A 333 1.37 13.01 -1.17
C PRO A 333 -0.04 12.90 -0.53
N THR A 334 -0.15 12.93 0.80
CA THR A 334 -1.41 12.88 1.58
C THR A 334 -2.39 13.99 1.19
N ARG A 335 -3.68 13.66 1.01
CA ARG A 335 -4.74 14.64 0.74
C ARG A 335 -5.69 14.78 1.93
N PRO A 336 -6.16 16.00 2.28
CA PRO A 336 -6.99 16.22 3.46
C PRO A 336 -8.36 15.54 3.42
N VAL A 337 -8.92 15.34 2.23
CA VAL A 337 -10.32 14.89 2.04
C VAL A 337 -10.41 13.44 1.58
N PHE A 338 -9.39 12.93 0.89
CA PHE A 338 -9.41 11.61 0.28
C PHE A 338 -8.15 10.83 0.64
N LYS A 339 -8.37 9.64 1.19
CA LYS A 339 -7.33 8.62 1.32
C LYS A 339 -6.82 8.23 -0.07
N GLN A 340 -5.52 8.07 -0.23
CA GLN A 340 -4.96 7.65 -1.51
C GLN A 340 -5.32 6.19 -1.79
N ILE A 341 -5.75 5.90 -3.02
CA ILE A 341 -6.09 4.54 -3.44
C ILE A 341 -5.07 4.07 -4.46
N LEU A 342 -4.33 3.01 -4.14
CA LEU A 342 -3.32 2.43 -5.01
C LEU A 342 -3.82 1.07 -5.50
N VAL A 343 -4.01 0.92 -6.81
CA VAL A 343 -4.50 -0.34 -7.40
C VAL A 343 -3.34 -1.09 -8.04
N GLY A 344 -3.04 -2.29 -7.53
CA GLY A 344 -2.11 -3.21 -8.18
C GLY A 344 -2.83 -4.07 -9.21
N ALA A 345 -2.43 -4.01 -10.48
CA ALA A 345 -3.10 -4.69 -11.57
C ALA A 345 -2.31 -5.93 -12.04
N ASP A 346 -2.92 -7.10 -11.88
CA ASP A 346 -2.42 -8.38 -12.40
C ASP A 346 -2.68 -8.48 -13.92
N ALA A 347 -2.09 -7.57 -14.69
CA ALA A 347 -2.33 -7.45 -16.12
C ALA A 347 -1.11 -6.87 -16.84
N ILE A 348 -1.08 -7.10 -18.15
CA ILE A 348 -0.16 -6.45 -19.07
C ILE A 348 -0.49 -4.96 -19.15
N ALA A 349 0.54 -4.12 -19.08
CA ALA A 349 0.46 -2.69 -19.29
C ALA A 349 -0.24 -2.35 -20.62
N THR A 350 -1.23 -1.44 -20.58
CA THR A 350 -2.01 -1.01 -21.77
C THR A 350 -1.57 0.38 -22.22
N GLY A 351 -0.28 0.52 -22.48
CA GLY A 351 0.35 1.78 -22.88
C GLY A 351 1.01 2.57 -21.76
N GLY A 352 1.40 1.89 -20.66
CA GLY A 352 2.21 2.46 -19.57
C GLY A 352 2.28 1.62 -18.31
N SER A 353 3.32 1.80 -17.49
CA SER A 353 3.52 1.07 -16.21
C SER A 353 2.71 1.63 -15.04
N GLY A 354 2.19 2.85 -15.18
CA GLY A 354 1.43 3.58 -14.16
C GLY A 354 0.44 4.59 -14.75
N ILE A 355 -0.65 4.83 -14.03
CA ILE A 355 -1.60 5.95 -14.27
C ILE A 355 -2.00 6.56 -12.94
N ASN A 356 -2.06 7.89 -12.88
CA ASN A 356 -2.67 8.62 -11.77
C ASN A 356 -3.87 9.46 -12.23
N ASN A 357 -5.01 9.28 -11.56
CA ASN A 357 -6.12 10.23 -11.63
C ASN A 357 -5.84 11.43 -10.69
N ILE A 358 -5.45 12.55 -11.28
CA ILE A 358 -5.03 13.74 -10.56
C ILE A 358 -6.15 14.38 -9.72
N ALA A 359 -7.41 14.21 -10.13
CA ALA A 359 -8.56 14.75 -9.43
C ALA A 359 -8.93 13.90 -8.21
N TRP A 360 -8.94 12.58 -8.41
CA TRP A 360 -9.25 11.58 -7.40
C TRP A 360 -7.99 10.77 -7.17
N PRO A 361 -7.24 10.94 -6.05
CA PRO A 361 -5.87 10.44 -5.86
C PRO A 361 -5.81 8.90 -5.86
N LYS A 362 -6.03 8.35 -7.03
CA LYS A 362 -6.24 6.95 -7.35
C LYS A 362 -5.28 6.65 -8.47
N LEU A 363 -4.32 5.81 -8.14
CA LEU A 363 -3.31 5.39 -9.09
C LEU A 363 -3.42 3.90 -9.36
N LYS A 364 -2.93 3.48 -10.51
CA LYS A 364 -2.87 2.09 -10.94
C LYS A 364 -1.46 1.78 -11.40
N VAL A 365 -0.89 0.68 -10.92
CA VAL A 365 0.42 0.16 -11.35
C VAL A 365 0.20 -1.23 -11.94
N TRP A 366 0.89 -1.55 -13.04
CA TRP A 366 0.78 -2.86 -13.68
C TRP A 366 1.92 -3.79 -13.26
N ARG A 367 1.59 -5.07 -13.08
CA ARG A 367 2.55 -6.12 -12.75
C ARG A 367 3.42 -6.56 -13.92
N TYR A 368 2.89 -6.49 -15.14
CA TYR A 368 3.57 -6.98 -16.33
C TYR A 368 3.81 -5.88 -17.36
N HIS A 369 5.00 -5.91 -17.95
CA HIS A 369 5.35 -5.12 -19.12
C HIS A 369 4.54 -5.53 -20.36
N ASN A 370 4.55 -4.69 -21.39
CA ASN A 370 3.87 -4.97 -22.68
C ASN A 370 4.33 -6.28 -23.35
N ASN A 371 5.56 -6.72 -23.11
CA ASN A 371 6.11 -7.98 -23.64
C ASN A 371 5.73 -9.21 -22.78
N GLY A 372 4.98 -9.01 -21.69
CA GLY A 372 4.54 -10.06 -20.77
C GLY A 372 5.53 -10.44 -19.68
N SER A 373 6.72 -9.82 -19.60
CA SER A 373 7.62 -10.05 -18.46
C SER A 373 7.11 -9.33 -17.20
N GLU A 374 7.29 -9.96 -16.04
CA GLU A 374 6.93 -9.38 -14.75
C GLU A 374 7.92 -8.27 -14.38
N CYS A 375 7.40 -7.13 -13.94
CA CYS A 375 8.20 -6.00 -13.48
C CYS A 375 9.00 -6.36 -12.22
N GLY A 376 10.25 -5.88 -12.13
CA GLY A 376 11.06 -5.99 -10.92
C GLY A 376 10.46 -5.23 -9.73
N THR A 377 10.81 -5.60 -8.51
CA THR A 377 10.34 -4.89 -7.30
C THR A 377 10.79 -3.44 -7.26
N ASP A 378 11.97 -3.13 -7.77
CA ASP A 378 12.47 -1.76 -7.85
C ASP A 378 11.69 -0.91 -8.86
N GLU A 379 11.22 -1.50 -9.95
CA GLU A 379 10.37 -0.83 -10.92
C GLU A 379 8.96 -0.57 -10.40
N ILE A 380 8.37 -1.55 -9.70
CA ILE A 380 7.07 -1.38 -9.03
C ILE A 380 7.18 -0.30 -7.96
N PHE A 381 8.25 -0.32 -7.17
CA PHE A 381 8.52 0.70 -6.16
C PHE A 381 8.66 2.07 -6.81
N SER A 382 9.54 2.21 -7.81
CA SER A 382 9.84 3.49 -8.46
C SER A 382 8.63 4.05 -9.21
N THR A 383 7.87 3.22 -9.90
CA THR A 383 6.61 3.61 -10.56
C THR A 383 5.58 4.06 -9.53
N THR A 384 5.47 3.38 -8.39
CA THR A 384 4.56 3.81 -7.31
C THR A 384 4.96 5.18 -6.76
N ILE A 385 6.26 5.43 -6.55
CA ILE A 385 6.76 6.75 -6.15
C ILE A 385 6.44 7.81 -7.21
N HIS A 386 6.66 7.52 -8.50
CA HIS A 386 6.36 8.41 -9.61
C HIS A 386 4.89 8.88 -9.59
N GLU A 387 3.97 7.92 -9.50
CA GLU A 387 2.55 8.24 -9.47
C GLU A 387 2.16 8.99 -8.17
N LEU A 388 2.77 8.66 -7.04
CA LEU A 388 2.57 9.43 -5.80
C LEU A 388 3.14 10.86 -5.89
N ALA A 389 4.23 11.06 -6.65
CA ALA A 389 4.83 12.37 -6.87
C ALA A 389 3.89 13.31 -7.64
N HIS A 390 3.11 12.79 -8.59
CA HIS A 390 2.01 13.54 -9.20
C HIS A 390 1.01 14.02 -8.15
N THR A 391 0.66 13.17 -7.18
CA THR A 391 -0.27 13.54 -6.10
C THR A 391 0.31 14.62 -5.18
N ALA A 392 1.59 14.51 -4.83
CA ALA A 392 2.31 15.53 -4.05
C ALA A 392 2.40 16.87 -4.80
N HIS A 393 2.77 16.83 -6.08
CA HIS A 393 2.89 18.03 -6.91
C HIS A 393 1.56 18.78 -6.99
N VAL A 394 0.45 18.06 -7.16
CA VAL A 394 -0.88 18.70 -7.13
C VAL A 394 -1.15 19.43 -5.81
N LYS A 395 -0.74 18.85 -4.68
CA LYS A 395 -0.90 19.48 -3.36
C LYS A 395 -0.03 20.73 -3.19
N THR A 396 1.10 20.78 -3.87
CA THR A 396 1.99 21.95 -3.91
C THR A 396 1.37 23.12 -4.69
N MET A 397 0.43 22.85 -5.62
CA MET A 397 -0.24 23.89 -6.40
C MET A 397 -1.36 24.60 -5.63
N ASP A 398 -1.50 25.91 -5.82
CA ASP A 398 -2.45 26.76 -5.08
C ASP A 398 -3.92 26.37 -5.29
N LEU A 399 -4.34 26.11 -6.54
CA LEU A 399 -5.69 25.62 -6.88
C LEU A 399 -5.72 24.10 -7.09
N GLY A 400 -4.73 23.38 -6.57
CA GLY A 400 -4.65 21.94 -6.65
C GLY A 400 -4.68 21.43 -8.09
N SER A 401 -5.58 20.48 -8.37
CA SER A 401 -5.68 19.78 -9.66
C SER A 401 -5.95 20.75 -10.83
N ILE A 402 -6.61 21.89 -10.59
CA ILE A 402 -6.93 22.88 -11.64
C ILE A 402 -5.63 23.49 -12.18
N ASP A 403 -4.74 23.91 -11.29
CA ASP A 403 -3.48 24.53 -11.68
C ASP A 403 -2.52 23.52 -12.31
N TYR A 404 -2.47 22.33 -11.72
CA TYR A 404 -1.61 21.25 -12.15
C TYR A 404 -1.87 20.83 -13.61
N VAL A 405 -3.14 20.78 -14.06
CA VAL A 405 -3.45 20.34 -15.43
C VAL A 405 -2.96 21.31 -16.52
N TYR A 406 -2.66 22.56 -16.16
CA TYR A 406 -2.14 23.59 -17.09
C TYR A 406 -0.60 23.69 -17.10
N LEU A 407 0.09 22.87 -16.32
CA LEU A 407 1.53 22.65 -16.46
C LEU A 407 1.81 21.83 -17.72
N THR A 408 2.97 22.07 -18.34
CA THR A 408 3.45 21.26 -19.47
C THR A 408 3.79 19.85 -19.01
N ASP A 409 3.65 18.86 -19.90
CA ASP A 409 4.07 17.48 -19.61
C ASP A 409 5.55 17.39 -19.25
N GLN A 410 6.40 18.21 -19.89
CA GLN A 410 7.82 18.33 -19.53
C GLN A 410 8.01 18.66 -18.06
N ILE A 411 7.26 19.62 -17.49
CA ILE A 411 7.37 19.95 -16.06
C ILE A 411 6.77 18.82 -15.21
N ARG A 412 5.56 18.36 -15.54
CA ARG A 412 4.83 17.38 -14.72
C ARG A 412 5.56 16.05 -14.61
N GLU A 413 5.94 15.48 -15.74
CA GLU A 413 6.49 14.14 -15.82
C GLU A 413 7.97 14.12 -15.45
N SER A 414 8.76 15.11 -15.89
CA SER A 414 10.20 15.18 -15.54
C SER A 414 10.40 15.46 -14.04
N TRP A 415 9.48 16.21 -13.41
CA TRP A 415 9.52 16.37 -11.95
C TRP A 415 9.32 15.03 -11.24
N CYS A 416 8.32 14.27 -11.66
CA CYS A 416 8.04 12.97 -11.06
C CYS A 416 9.14 11.95 -11.33
N VAL A 417 9.83 12.04 -12.47
CA VAL A 417 11.06 11.29 -12.76
C VAL A 417 12.17 11.63 -11.75
N ALA A 418 12.39 12.91 -11.42
CA ALA A 418 13.41 13.29 -10.45
C ALA A 418 13.08 12.82 -9.02
N VAL A 419 11.80 12.88 -8.61
CA VAL A 419 11.35 12.32 -7.33
C VAL A 419 11.50 10.80 -7.31
N GLU A 420 11.12 10.13 -8.39
CA GLU A 420 11.28 8.68 -8.58
C GLU A 420 12.75 8.27 -8.42
N TRP A 421 13.66 8.94 -9.13
CA TRP A 421 15.10 8.72 -9.03
C TRP A 421 15.61 8.89 -7.59
N PHE A 422 15.26 10.00 -6.95
CA PHE A 422 15.79 10.35 -5.64
C PHE A 422 15.30 9.41 -4.53
N VAL A 423 13.98 9.24 -4.39
CA VAL A 423 13.40 8.46 -3.28
C VAL A 423 13.68 6.96 -3.45
N THR A 424 13.64 6.45 -4.69
CA THR A 424 14.02 5.05 -4.95
C THR A 424 15.51 4.83 -4.71
N GLY A 425 16.34 5.79 -5.10
CA GLY A 425 17.77 5.81 -4.79
C GLY A 425 18.05 5.73 -3.29
N MET A 426 17.36 6.52 -2.47
CA MET A 426 17.47 6.45 -1.01
C MET A 426 17.15 5.05 -0.48
N GLU A 427 15.99 4.50 -0.87
CA GLU A 427 15.53 3.18 -0.40
C GLU A 427 16.54 2.08 -0.68
N TYR A 428 17.04 1.98 -1.92
CA TYR A 428 17.94 0.91 -2.32
C TYR A 428 19.38 1.10 -1.79
N LYS A 429 19.87 2.35 -1.68
CA LYS A 429 21.17 2.64 -1.06
C LYS A 429 21.16 2.33 0.44
N GLU A 430 20.10 2.70 1.17
CA GLU A 430 19.93 2.34 2.58
C GLU A 430 19.86 0.82 2.79
N ASN A 431 19.35 0.08 1.80
CA ASN A 431 19.33 -1.38 1.78
C ASN A 431 20.62 -2.02 1.23
N GLY A 432 21.69 -1.24 1.05
CA GLY A 432 23.03 -1.75 0.74
C GLY A 432 23.39 -1.82 -0.75
N LEU A 433 22.54 -1.38 -1.69
CA LEU A 433 22.93 -1.19 -3.10
C LEU A 433 23.64 0.16 -3.28
N VAL A 434 24.78 0.27 -2.62
CA VAL A 434 25.70 1.40 -2.75
C VAL A 434 26.77 1.09 -3.79
N ALA A 435 27.29 2.13 -4.44
CA ALA A 435 28.38 1.98 -5.38
C ALA A 435 29.61 1.41 -4.66
N THR A 436 30.25 0.38 -5.21
CA THR A 436 31.50 -0.14 -4.62
C THR A 436 32.66 0.83 -4.73
N SER A 437 32.57 1.79 -5.66
CA SER A 437 33.50 2.91 -5.80
C SER A 437 32.83 4.07 -6.54
N PRO A 438 33.36 5.31 -6.44
CA PRO A 438 32.85 6.44 -7.21
C PRO A 438 32.79 6.12 -8.71
N GLY A 439 31.60 6.19 -9.30
CA GLY A 439 31.37 5.90 -10.71
C GLY A 439 31.33 4.41 -11.07
N ALA A 440 31.10 3.52 -10.10
CA ALA A 440 30.78 2.11 -10.32
C ALA A 440 29.34 1.91 -10.83
N PHE A 441 29.09 0.74 -11.44
CA PHE A 441 27.82 0.40 -12.12
C PHE A 441 26.78 -0.23 -11.18
N ASP A 442 27.14 -0.49 -9.92
CA ASP A 442 26.42 -1.36 -8.98
C ASP A 442 25.59 -0.62 -7.93
N GLY A 443 25.82 0.69 -7.74
CA GLY A 443 25.00 1.52 -6.86
C GLY A 443 23.69 1.95 -7.52
N TYR A 444 22.57 1.78 -6.83
CA TYR A 444 21.27 2.17 -7.36
C TYR A 444 21.20 3.69 -7.57
N GLY A 445 20.81 4.14 -8.76
CA GLY A 445 20.70 5.57 -9.04
C GLY A 445 22.06 6.29 -9.22
N GLU A 446 23.14 5.54 -9.45
CA GLU A 446 24.43 6.09 -9.88
C GLU A 446 24.50 6.31 -11.39
N ARG A 447 25.35 7.23 -11.85
CA ARG A 447 25.47 7.67 -13.26
C ARG A 447 25.70 6.53 -14.27
N LYS A 448 26.26 5.41 -13.80
CA LYS A 448 26.52 4.21 -14.61
C LYS A 448 25.67 3.02 -14.21
N TYR A 449 24.61 3.23 -13.42
CA TYR A 449 23.75 2.16 -12.94
C TYR A 449 23.10 1.42 -14.12
N ASP A 450 23.61 0.24 -14.44
CA ASP A 450 23.17 -0.54 -15.59
C ASP A 450 23.12 -2.02 -15.24
N PRO A 451 22.08 -2.45 -14.48
CA PRO A 451 22.01 -3.82 -14.02
C PRO A 451 21.61 -4.78 -15.15
N SER A 452 21.95 -6.06 -14.99
CA SER A 452 21.72 -7.12 -15.99
C SER A 452 20.25 -7.35 -16.35
N ASN A 453 19.34 -7.17 -15.40
CA ASN A 453 17.90 -7.06 -15.64
C ASN A 453 17.47 -5.61 -15.43
N PRO A 454 17.55 -4.79 -16.46
CA PRO A 454 17.36 -3.36 -16.34
C PRO A 454 15.90 -2.97 -16.20
N PRO A 455 15.59 -1.96 -15.37
CA PRO A 455 14.25 -1.41 -15.28
C PRO A 455 13.83 -0.76 -16.59
N GLN A 456 12.54 -0.87 -16.94
CA GLN A 456 12.08 -0.56 -18.30
C GLN A 456 12.50 0.84 -18.78
N TYR A 457 12.05 1.99 -18.24
CA TYR A 457 12.52 3.30 -18.79
C TYR A 457 12.40 4.57 -17.88
N PRO A 458 13.49 5.38 -17.80
CA PRO A 458 14.84 4.88 -17.60
C PRO A 458 15.26 5.04 -16.15
N ASN A 459 14.93 4.06 -15.32
CA ASN A 459 15.63 3.90 -14.05
C ASN A 459 17.05 3.31 -14.26
N ARG A 460 17.45 3.06 -15.52
CA ARG A 460 18.82 2.80 -15.98
C ARG A 460 19.60 4.09 -16.14
N PHE A 461 20.91 4.01 -15.94
CA PHE A 461 21.81 5.15 -15.85
C PHE A 461 21.28 6.21 -14.87
N ALA A 462 20.45 5.81 -13.91
CA ALA A 462 19.81 6.73 -12.97
C ALA A 462 19.02 7.87 -13.62
N TYR A 463 18.31 7.58 -14.72
CA TYR A 463 17.61 8.58 -15.54
C TYR A 463 18.53 9.62 -16.20
N GLN A 464 19.86 9.45 -16.18
CA GLN A 464 20.85 10.37 -16.75
C GLN A 464 21.01 10.24 -18.27
N TYR A 465 19.95 9.87 -18.97
CA TYR A 465 19.96 9.84 -20.43
C TYR A 465 18.64 10.35 -20.97
N TRP A 466 18.71 11.47 -21.68
CA TRP A 466 17.62 11.96 -22.51
C TRP A 466 18.17 12.57 -23.82
N ASN A 467 17.38 12.55 -24.89
CA ASN A 467 17.74 13.20 -26.15
C ASN A 467 16.51 13.81 -26.83
N ALA A 468 16.73 14.83 -27.66
CA ALA A 468 15.66 15.63 -28.27
C ALA A 468 14.81 14.88 -29.32
N ASN A 469 15.20 13.66 -29.73
CA ASN A 469 14.34 12.81 -30.58
C ASN A 469 13.33 12.02 -29.76
N LEU A 470 13.49 11.95 -28.43
CA LEU A 470 12.49 11.39 -27.52
C LEU A 470 11.41 12.43 -27.23
N GLY A 471 10.33 11.99 -26.56
CA GLY A 471 9.33 12.90 -26.04
C GLY A 471 9.94 13.94 -25.12
N ASN A 472 9.36 15.15 -25.11
CA ASN A 472 9.74 16.19 -24.16
C ASN A 472 9.08 15.98 -22.78
N ASP A 473 8.33 14.90 -22.62
CA ASP A 473 7.85 14.31 -21.38
C ASP A 473 8.85 13.26 -20.86
N TYR A 474 8.95 13.10 -19.53
CA TYR A 474 9.86 12.15 -18.86
C TYR A 474 11.37 12.39 -19.11
N THR A 475 11.81 13.64 -18.93
CA THR A 475 13.21 14.05 -19.19
C THR A 475 14.08 14.03 -17.92
N SER A 476 15.41 14.11 -18.08
CA SER A 476 16.38 14.27 -16.98
C SER A 476 16.46 15.69 -16.41
N LEU A 477 15.65 16.64 -16.91
CA LEU A 477 15.73 18.07 -16.61
C LEU A 477 15.92 18.41 -15.13
N PHE A 478 15.07 17.87 -14.26
CA PHE A 478 15.14 18.19 -12.83
C PHE A 478 16.25 17.44 -12.08
N ILE A 479 16.72 16.31 -12.63
CA ILE A 479 17.85 15.58 -12.06
C ILE A 479 19.14 16.38 -12.31
N ASN A 480 19.32 16.89 -13.52
CA ASN A 480 20.46 17.72 -13.94
C ASN A 480 20.49 19.10 -13.28
N LEU A 481 19.48 19.46 -12.48
CA LEU A 481 19.56 20.64 -11.59
C LEU A 481 20.22 20.29 -10.25
N ILE A 482 20.22 19.02 -9.87
CA ILE A 482 20.52 18.55 -8.51
C ILE A 482 21.90 17.92 -8.47
N ASP A 483 22.17 16.99 -9.39
CA ASP A 483 23.42 16.27 -9.43
C ASP A 483 24.50 17.07 -10.16
N ASP A 484 25.67 16.47 -10.34
CA ASP A 484 26.87 17.10 -10.92
C ASP A 484 27.38 16.30 -12.13
N PHE A 485 26.46 15.69 -12.89
CA PHE A 485 26.79 14.85 -14.04
C PHE A 485 26.47 15.48 -15.38
N ASN A 486 27.51 15.81 -16.13
CA ASN A 486 27.34 16.25 -17.51
C ASN A 486 27.19 15.06 -18.48
N GLU A 487 25.98 14.85 -19.00
CA GLU A 487 25.67 13.80 -19.99
C GLU A 487 26.33 14.06 -21.36
N ASN A 488 26.69 15.31 -21.67
CA ASN A 488 27.13 15.70 -23.01
C ASN A 488 28.39 14.95 -23.45
N GLY A 489 28.28 14.22 -24.56
CA GLY A 489 29.37 13.42 -25.11
C GLY A 489 29.66 12.13 -24.34
N VAL A 490 28.85 11.78 -23.33
CA VAL A 490 28.95 10.49 -22.65
C VAL A 490 28.28 9.41 -23.51
N TRP A 491 28.94 8.26 -23.65
CA TRP A 491 28.39 7.11 -24.37
C TRP A 491 27.43 6.29 -23.50
N PHE A 492 26.22 6.02 -24.01
CA PHE A 492 25.21 5.19 -23.36
C PHE A 492 25.01 3.87 -24.13
N PRO A 493 25.61 2.75 -23.66
CA PRO A 493 25.69 1.51 -24.42
C PRO A 493 24.36 0.92 -24.87
N ASN A 494 23.33 0.96 -24.01
CA ASN A 494 22.05 0.30 -24.29
C ASN A 494 21.21 0.99 -25.38
N VAL A 495 21.39 2.30 -25.54
CA VAL A 495 20.71 3.10 -26.58
C VAL A 495 21.62 3.35 -27.78
N ALA A 496 22.87 2.90 -27.72
CA ALA A 496 23.90 3.08 -28.74
C ALA A 496 24.07 4.54 -29.20
N LEU A 497 23.94 5.50 -28.29
CA LEU A 497 23.98 6.94 -28.57
C LEU A 497 24.81 7.70 -27.52
N PHE A 498 25.25 8.89 -27.90
CA PHE A 498 25.89 9.84 -26.98
C PHE A 498 24.85 10.77 -26.34
N GLY A 499 25.01 11.08 -25.06
CA GLY A 499 24.23 12.10 -24.37
C GLY A 499 24.47 13.47 -24.98
N GLN A 500 23.41 14.28 -25.01
CA GLN A 500 23.41 15.58 -25.68
C GLN A 500 23.16 16.75 -24.72
N VAL A 501 22.74 16.46 -23.49
CA VAL A 501 22.43 17.48 -22.49
C VAL A 501 23.72 18.02 -21.89
N ASN A 502 23.99 19.31 -22.11
CA ASN A 502 25.15 19.98 -21.53
C ASN A 502 24.80 20.51 -20.15
N ASP A 503 25.03 19.67 -19.15
CA ASP A 503 24.78 20.00 -17.76
C ASP A 503 26.03 20.58 -17.06
N GLN A 504 25.86 21.78 -16.53
CA GLN A 504 26.85 22.52 -15.73
C GLN A 504 26.19 23.13 -14.49
N VAL A 505 24.98 22.70 -14.16
CA VAL A 505 24.20 23.18 -13.03
C VAL A 505 24.22 22.09 -11.97
N SER A 506 24.34 22.47 -10.70
CA SER A 506 24.25 21.53 -9.59
C SER A 506 23.88 22.25 -8.31
N GLY A 507 23.47 21.48 -7.29
CA GLY A 507 23.28 21.99 -5.94
C GLY A 507 21.89 22.57 -5.66
N TYR A 508 20.92 22.46 -6.58
CA TYR A 508 19.52 22.56 -6.18
C TYR A 508 19.15 21.35 -5.31
N THR A 509 18.09 21.48 -4.51
CA THR A 509 17.48 20.34 -3.82
C THR A 509 16.06 20.17 -4.34
N LEU A 510 15.55 18.94 -4.32
CA LEU A 510 14.14 18.72 -4.67
C LEU A 510 13.21 19.57 -3.80
N GLN A 511 13.50 19.68 -2.50
CA GLN A 511 12.70 20.52 -1.61
C GLN A 511 12.70 22.01 -2.02
N SER A 512 13.84 22.57 -2.45
CA SER A 512 13.88 23.97 -2.88
C SER A 512 13.15 24.17 -4.22
N ILE A 513 13.29 23.23 -5.15
CA ILE A 513 12.56 23.25 -6.43
C ILE A 513 11.05 23.16 -6.19
N GLU A 514 10.60 22.23 -5.36
CA GLU A 514 9.19 22.03 -5.07
C GLU A 514 8.54 23.27 -4.44
N SER A 515 9.21 23.84 -3.43
CA SER A 515 8.65 24.97 -2.65
C SER A 515 8.78 26.33 -3.34
N SER A 516 9.81 26.53 -4.15
CA SER A 516 10.19 27.87 -4.65
C SER A 516 10.12 28.01 -6.17
N ILE A 517 9.97 26.90 -6.91
CA ILE A 517 9.92 26.91 -8.38
C ILE A 517 8.59 26.30 -8.86
N LEU A 518 8.31 25.02 -8.58
CA LEU A 518 7.14 24.34 -9.14
C LEU A 518 5.83 25.03 -8.81
N LYS A 519 5.70 25.48 -7.56
CA LYS A 519 4.52 26.20 -7.10
C LYS A 519 4.21 27.45 -7.95
N PHE A 520 5.25 28.13 -8.43
CA PHE A 520 5.18 29.47 -9.01
C PHE A 520 5.41 29.50 -10.52
N VAL A 521 5.68 28.36 -11.15
CA VAL A 521 5.97 28.31 -12.59
C VAL A 521 4.75 28.67 -13.42
N ALA A 522 4.98 29.41 -14.51
CA ALA A 522 3.94 29.86 -15.42
C ALA A 522 3.11 28.68 -15.95
N ARG A 523 1.80 28.96 -16.08
CA ARG A 523 0.79 27.98 -16.48
C ARG A 523 0.14 28.44 -17.78
N THR A 524 -0.27 27.49 -18.61
CA THR A 524 -0.90 27.77 -19.92
C THR A 524 -2.39 28.15 -19.81
N HIS A 525 -2.80 28.78 -18.70
CA HIS A 525 -4.20 29.07 -18.43
C HIS A 525 -4.80 29.97 -19.52
N PRO A 526 -5.96 29.63 -20.13
CA PRO A 526 -6.54 30.40 -21.23
C PRO A 526 -6.86 31.87 -20.89
N SER A 527 -7.04 32.17 -19.60
CA SER A 527 -7.32 33.53 -19.11
C SER A 527 -6.09 34.31 -18.63
N GLY A 528 -4.86 33.79 -18.82
CA GLY A 528 -3.64 34.34 -18.24
C GLY A 528 -3.57 34.06 -16.74
N GLY A 529 -2.90 32.97 -16.35
CA GLY A 529 -2.78 32.53 -14.96
C GLY A 529 -2.07 33.56 -14.05
N PRO A 530 -2.10 33.39 -12.72
CA PRO A 530 -1.56 34.37 -11.78
C PRO A 530 -0.02 34.44 -11.77
N TYR A 531 0.67 33.50 -12.44
CA TYR A 531 2.13 33.41 -12.44
C TYR A 531 2.71 33.79 -13.80
N PRO A 532 3.51 34.86 -13.88
CA PRO A 532 4.11 35.33 -15.12
C PRO A 532 5.46 34.66 -15.42
N ASN A 533 6.12 34.07 -14.43
CA ASN A 533 7.52 33.66 -14.53
C ASN A 533 7.65 32.29 -15.19
N SER A 534 8.48 32.22 -16.22
CA SER A 534 8.95 30.97 -16.83
C SER A 534 9.78 30.13 -15.85
N LEU A 535 9.98 28.86 -16.18
CA LEU A 535 10.88 27.97 -15.43
C LEU A 535 12.30 28.55 -15.36
N SER A 536 12.82 29.09 -16.47
CA SER A 536 14.14 29.73 -16.54
C SER A 536 14.28 30.89 -15.55
N GLU A 537 13.30 31.79 -15.49
CA GLU A 537 13.33 32.93 -14.57
C GLU A 537 13.33 32.48 -13.11
N LEU A 538 12.49 31.51 -12.75
CA LEU A 538 12.44 31.00 -11.38
C LEU A 538 13.70 30.26 -10.96
N LEU A 539 14.31 29.51 -11.87
CA LEU A 539 15.62 28.88 -11.62
C LEU A 539 16.66 29.96 -11.34
N LYS A 540 16.78 30.98 -12.19
CA LYS A 540 17.76 32.07 -12.00
C LYS A 540 17.57 32.83 -10.69
N ILE A 541 16.32 33.06 -10.28
CA ILE A 541 15.99 33.72 -9.00
C ILE A 541 16.42 32.86 -7.80
N ASN A 542 16.27 31.54 -7.89
CA ASN A 542 16.50 30.60 -6.78
C ASN A 542 17.82 29.81 -6.93
N LYS A 543 18.76 30.30 -7.74
CA LYS A 543 19.96 29.54 -8.09
C LYS A 543 20.90 29.32 -6.90
N PRO A 544 21.52 28.13 -6.78
CA PRO A 544 22.55 27.86 -5.79
C PRO A 544 23.78 28.77 -5.95
N ASN A 545 24.54 28.91 -4.87
CA ASN A 545 25.82 29.62 -4.90
C ASN A 545 26.77 28.98 -5.91
N GLY A 546 27.32 29.80 -6.82
CA GLY A 546 28.27 29.35 -7.85
C GLY A 546 27.62 28.99 -9.18
N VAL A 547 26.29 28.84 -9.25
CA VAL A 547 25.56 28.67 -10.51
C VAL A 547 25.29 30.03 -11.15
N THR A 548 25.52 30.14 -12.46
CA THR A 548 25.30 31.35 -13.26
C THR A 548 24.06 31.24 -14.14
N ASP A 549 23.50 32.38 -14.54
CA ASP A 549 22.34 32.39 -15.44
C ASP A 549 22.66 31.76 -16.79
N ALA A 550 23.90 31.93 -17.27
CA ALA A 550 24.38 31.33 -18.51
C ALA A 550 24.43 29.79 -18.45
N GLN A 551 24.80 29.21 -17.29
CA GLN A 551 24.76 27.76 -17.11
C GLN A 551 23.32 27.23 -17.11
N ILE A 552 22.39 27.96 -16.47
CA ILE A 552 20.96 27.60 -16.49
C ILE A 552 20.40 27.69 -17.91
N ASP A 553 20.68 28.77 -18.64
CA ASP A 553 20.22 28.92 -20.03
C ASP A 553 20.81 27.84 -20.94
N LEU A 554 22.08 27.46 -20.74
CA LEU A 554 22.72 26.39 -21.48
C LEU A 554 22.06 25.03 -21.21
N LEU A 555 21.80 24.69 -19.94
CA LEU A 555 21.09 23.47 -19.58
C LEU A 555 19.71 23.44 -20.25
N LEU A 556 18.92 24.49 -20.05
CA LEU A 556 17.55 24.58 -20.58
C LEU A 556 17.50 24.58 -22.10
N SER A 557 18.54 25.07 -22.80
CA SER A 557 18.62 25.00 -24.26
C SER A 557 18.71 23.58 -24.81
N SER A 558 18.99 22.60 -23.95
CA SER A 558 18.99 21.18 -24.32
C SER A 558 17.57 20.59 -24.37
N TYR A 559 16.57 21.22 -23.73
CA TYR A 559 15.21 20.72 -23.51
C TYR A 559 14.15 21.58 -24.21
#